data_AF-A0A2I1FWG0-F1
#
_entry.id   AF-A0A2I1FWG0-F1
#
_cell.length_a   1.000
_cell.length_b   1.000
_cell.length_c   1.000
_cell.angle_alpha   90.00
_cell.angle_beta   90.00
_cell.angle_gamma   90.00
#
_symmetry.space_group_name_H-M   'P 1'
#
loop_
_entity.id
_entity.type
_entity.pdbx_description
1 polymer ?
#
loop_
_entity_poly.entity_id
_entity_poly.type
_entity_poly.pdbx_seq_one_letter_code
_entity_poly.pdbx_strand_id
1 'polypeptide(L)'
;MNFRDNFYLSRYDSELKSEVIFGLRIAYAFFIEKKYNTTFLDFCSRALQYGEDIFIFDSVIYYCYESLKLSNNQKLFLYLHIDEFQLIDEWDAQNKTNQLFGNMIRGISKFMIGEYSTFIQPFLSGTATRAITKQKKATGISFQFVDCPLLDIKSMILIMDHFATKFKASTTLLNLEAPIKKGAARKGVAPETKGVAPPTTKHVYKWKLCAPLLQLLIDTGGLPRALERLLDVCFKTLCDNGKEFFEKLNYDYDEIFSIVKGDLQEMYAINRKVYGEKELFMNLLYHCVEGIPVKKNKCLDNKGTTVRDLQTDGHFSLSPYGGQNLFLIEMPFFFVCIYNDILEIIDVELMKAFSVNNNNMYWQEWELFVAHHISFRVNLAIKMGGNELSLRNLHPGAYGTKENLDIVMKLKELNIYKSQFPLNLNLINSDDRWNNGHCVVVNGTSAESSKIFYIMEDVSGVFYLIMGQNQWDYGSKKMTEKNVSDEDEKNFNSVKHSELQGYKVITIIFTTQPYEGSENLPEILIVSKDNFKSYFGPVFSARATFSLTRDINPNFWDINRLKNTIKGIGDDSVIAKRPYISEDHFHNVNPKADKRHKLDFFPFDIQGTEIYAPDHLIEN
;
A
#
# COMPACT_ATOMS: atom_id res chain seq x y z
N MET A 1 10.31 -22.80 -9.51
CA MET A 1 9.69 -24.05 -9.01
C MET A 1 8.88 -23.70 -7.78
N ASN A 2 7.56 -23.67 -7.88
CA ASN A 2 6.68 -23.41 -6.75
C ASN A 2 6.15 -24.74 -6.20
N PHE A 3 6.51 -25.05 -4.94
CA PHE A 3 6.21 -26.32 -4.29
C PHE A 3 4.80 -26.42 -3.72
N ARG A 4 3.98 -25.37 -3.80
CA ARG A 4 2.56 -25.42 -3.41
C ARG A 4 1.69 -25.90 -4.56
N ASP A 5 1.93 -25.38 -5.77
CA ASP A 5 1.02 -25.57 -6.90
C ASP A 5 1.58 -26.50 -7.98
N ASN A 6 2.63 -26.07 -8.70
CA ASN A 6 3.08 -26.76 -9.93
C ASN A 6 4.09 -27.87 -9.68
N PHE A 7 4.83 -27.82 -8.56
CA PHE A 7 5.95 -28.71 -8.28
C PHE A 7 5.84 -29.38 -6.89
N TYR A 8 4.62 -29.56 -6.38
CA TYR A 8 4.37 -30.11 -5.05
C TYR A 8 5.02 -31.47 -4.82
N LEU A 9 5.38 -31.74 -3.57
CA LEU A 9 5.89 -33.04 -3.14
C LEU A 9 4.71 -34.00 -3.00
N SER A 10 4.84 -35.17 -3.62
CA SER A 10 3.80 -36.18 -3.75
C SER A 10 4.32 -37.54 -3.29
N ARG A 11 3.43 -38.53 -3.23
CA ARG A 11 3.82 -39.92 -2.92
C ARG A 11 4.90 -40.47 -3.86
N TYR A 12 4.96 -40.01 -5.12
CA TYR A 12 6.00 -40.44 -6.07
C TYR A 12 7.41 -40.00 -5.60
N ASP A 13 7.50 -38.90 -4.87
CA ASP A 13 8.78 -38.39 -4.37
C ASP A 13 9.27 -39.17 -3.13
N SER A 14 8.41 -39.92 -2.43
CA SER A 14 8.79 -40.62 -1.20
C SER A 14 9.77 -41.78 -1.42
N GLU A 15 9.73 -42.39 -2.60
CA GLU A 15 10.56 -43.55 -2.96
C GLU A 15 11.83 -43.15 -3.74
N LEU A 16 11.94 -41.88 -4.15
CA LEU A 16 13.03 -41.39 -5.00
C LEU A 16 14.17 -40.78 -4.17
N LYS A 17 15.38 -40.85 -4.72
CA LYS A 17 16.54 -40.11 -4.18
C LYS A 17 16.34 -38.60 -4.37
N SER A 18 16.84 -37.79 -3.43
CA SER A 18 16.75 -36.32 -3.48
C SER A 18 17.26 -35.72 -4.79
N GLU A 19 18.31 -36.29 -5.37
CA GLU A 19 18.91 -35.85 -6.64
C GLU A 19 17.97 -36.07 -7.83
N VAL A 20 17.18 -37.15 -7.80
CA VAL A 20 16.19 -37.48 -8.82
C VAL A 20 14.95 -36.58 -8.69
N ILE A 21 14.46 -36.40 -7.46
CA ILE A 21 13.32 -35.51 -7.13
C ILE A 21 13.54 -34.11 -7.72
N PHE A 22 14.75 -33.57 -7.55
CA PHE A 22 15.06 -32.22 -8.02
C PHE A 22 15.41 -32.18 -9.52
N GLY A 23 16.13 -33.19 -10.03
CA GLY A 23 16.41 -33.28 -11.46
C GLY A 23 15.14 -33.42 -12.31
N LEU A 24 14.11 -34.16 -11.84
CA LEU A 24 12.79 -34.20 -12.48
C LEU A 24 12.16 -32.80 -12.61
N ARG A 25 12.23 -31.99 -11.54
CA ARG A 25 11.63 -30.65 -11.53
C ARG A 25 12.36 -29.70 -12.48
N ILE A 26 13.69 -29.79 -12.56
CA ILE A 26 14.48 -29.01 -13.52
C ILE A 26 14.22 -29.48 -14.95
N ALA A 27 14.20 -30.79 -15.18
CA ALA A 27 13.92 -31.35 -16.50
C ALA A 27 12.54 -30.90 -17.00
N TYR A 28 11.52 -30.95 -16.14
CA TYR A 28 10.20 -30.44 -16.48
C TYR A 28 10.23 -28.94 -16.77
N ALA A 29 10.75 -28.10 -15.86
CA ALA A 29 10.77 -26.65 -16.02
C ALA A 29 11.53 -26.22 -17.29
N PHE A 30 12.63 -26.90 -17.62
CA PHE A 30 13.50 -26.53 -18.72
C PHE A 30 13.04 -27.09 -20.07
N PHE A 31 12.70 -28.38 -20.13
CA PHE A 31 12.38 -29.05 -21.39
C PHE A 31 10.90 -29.09 -21.70
N ILE A 32 10.03 -29.05 -20.69
CA ILE A 32 8.63 -29.45 -20.83
C ILE A 32 7.66 -28.29 -20.64
N GLU A 33 7.72 -27.59 -19.49
CA GLU A 33 6.71 -26.65 -18.99
C GLU A 33 6.26 -25.62 -20.03
N LYS A 34 7.20 -25.07 -20.82
CA LYS A 34 6.90 -24.05 -21.83
C LYS A 34 6.58 -24.59 -23.22
N LYS A 35 6.80 -25.89 -23.46
CA LYS A 35 6.72 -26.50 -24.80
C LYS A 35 5.53 -27.43 -24.96
N TYR A 36 5.05 -28.03 -23.87
CA TYR A 36 3.99 -29.04 -23.90
C TYR A 36 2.90 -28.70 -22.90
N ASN A 37 1.64 -28.91 -23.29
CA ASN A 37 0.49 -28.79 -22.41
C ASN A 37 0.36 -30.05 -21.54
N THR A 38 1.24 -30.21 -20.57
CA THR A 38 1.27 -31.38 -19.66
C THR A 38 1.64 -30.93 -18.25
N THR A 39 1.01 -31.57 -17.25
CA THR A 39 1.29 -31.27 -15.84
C THR A 39 2.61 -31.90 -15.40
N PHE A 40 3.18 -31.39 -14.30
CA PHE A 40 4.38 -32.01 -13.70
C PHE A 40 4.14 -33.47 -13.28
N LEU A 41 2.96 -33.78 -12.76
CA LEU A 41 2.60 -35.14 -12.34
C LEU A 41 2.52 -36.09 -13.55
N ASP A 42 1.86 -35.67 -14.63
CA ASP A 42 1.77 -36.45 -15.86
C ASP A 42 3.16 -36.69 -16.46
N PHE A 43 4.00 -35.66 -16.45
CA PHE A 43 5.40 -35.78 -16.85
C PHE A 43 6.11 -36.84 -16.00
N CYS A 44 6.07 -36.75 -14.68
CA CYS A 44 6.73 -37.72 -13.79
C CYS A 44 6.26 -39.15 -14.04
N SER A 45 4.95 -39.37 -14.19
CA SER A 45 4.36 -40.70 -14.41
C SER A 45 4.85 -41.38 -15.69
N ARG A 46 5.20 -40.59 -16.72
CA ARG A 46 5.73 -41.07 -18.00
C ARG A 46 7.26 -41.15 -17.98
N ALA A 47 7.90 -40.13 -17.43
CA ALA A 47 9.35 -39.98 -17.35
C ALA A 47 9.98 -41.12 -16.57
N LEU A 48 9.42 -41.47 -15.40
CA LEU A 48 9.96 -42.49 -14.52
C LEU A 48 9.91 -43.91 -15.12
N GLN A 49 9.12 -44.16 -16.17
CA GLN A 49 9.11 -45.44 -16.89
C GLN A 49 10.42 -45.70 -17.65
N TYR A 50 11.19 -44.65 -17.95
CA TYR A 50 12.46 -44.74 -18.67
C TYR A 50 13.67 -44.90 -17.73
N GLY A 51 13.45 -44.95 -16.41
CA GLY A 51 14.48 -45.11 -15.38
C GLY A 51 14.80 -43.81 -14.63
N GLU A 52 15.03 -43.93 -13.32
CA GLU A 52 15.28 -42.79 -12.42
C GLU A 52 16.66 -42.15 -12.63
N ASP A 53 17.67 -42.93 -13.04
CA ASP A 53 19.06 -42.48 -13.14
C ASP A 53 19.26 -41.36 -14.18
N ILE A 54 18.40 -41.30 -15.20
CA ILE A 54 18.42 -40.25 -16.23
C ILE A 54 18.10 -38.88 -15.62
N PHE A 55 17.28 -38.88 -14.56
CA PHE A 55 16.81 -37.67 -13.90
C PHE A 55 17.62 -37.31 -12.66
N ILE A 56 18.77 -37.95 -12.43
CA ILE A 56 19.73 -37.47 -11.44
C ILE A 56 20.14 -36.05 -11.83
N PHE A 57 20.14 -35.16 -10.84
CA PHE A 57 20.43 -33.72 -10.99
C PHE A 57 21.61 -33.42 -11.93
N ASP A 58 22.76 -34.08 -11.77
CA ASP A 58 23.95 -33.86 -12.60
C ASP A 58 23.71 -34.16 -14.08
N SER A 59 23.05 -35.28 -14.36
CA SER A 59 22.68 -35.68 -15.71
C SER A 59 21.78 -34.63 -16.35
N VAL A 60 20.77 -34.16 -15.60
CA VAL A 60 19.83 -33.14 -16.10
C VAL A 60 20.55 -31.82 -16.39
N ILE A 61 21.45 -31.36 -15.52
CA ILE A 61 22.24 -30.14 -15.75
C ILE A 61 23.14 -30.29 -16.98
N TYR A 62 23.78 -31.44 -17.14
CA TYR A 62 24.57 -31.76 -18.34
C TYR A 62 23.71 -31.66 -19.60
N TYR A 63 22.53 -32.27 -19.61
CA TYR A 63 21.62 -32.19 -20.76
C TYR A 63 21.05 -30.79 -21.01
N CYS A 64 20.82 -29.99 -19.96
CA CYS A 64 20.46 -28.57 -20.13
C CYS A 64 21.58 -27.83 -20.90
N TYR A 65 22.83 -28.02 -20.50
CA TYR A 65 23.99 -27.44 -21.15
C TYR A 65 24.10 -27.87 -22.63
N GLU A 66 24.03 -29.18 -22.90
CA GLU A 66 24.09 -29.74 -24.26
C GLU A 66 22.95 -29.21 -25.15
N SER A 67 21.73 -29.13 -24.61
CA SER A 67 20.56 -28.68 -25.37
C SER A 67 20.64 -27.22 -25.83
N LEU A 68 21.37 -26.39 -25.09
CA LEU A 68 21.64 -25.00 -25.43
C LEU A 68 22.77 -24.84 -26.45
N LYS A 69 23.43 -25.95 -26.85
CA LYS A 69 24.54 -25.98 -27.82
C LYS A 69 25.66 -25.01 -27.45
N LEU A 70 25.98 -24.92 -26.16
CA LEU A 70 27.04 -24.04 -25.65
C LEU A 70 28.42 -24.62 -25.97
N SER A 71 29.34 -23.77 -26.44
CA SER A 71 30.74 -24.15 -26.69
C SER A 71 31.53 -24.31 -25.39
N ASN A 72 32.60 -25.11 -25.38
CA ASN A 72 33.39 -25.43 -24.17
C ASN A 72 33.96 -24.22 -23.38
N ASN A 73 33.94 -23.02 -23.96
CA ASN A 73 34.40 -21.79 -23.32
C ASN A 73 33.26 -20.94 -22.74
N GLN A 74 32.00 -21.33 -22.95
CA GLN A 74 30.84 -20.61 -22.45
C GLN A 74 30.37 -21.21 -21.13
N LYS A 75 30.08 -20.35 -20.17
CA LYS A 75 29.50 -20.75 -18.89
C LYS A 75 27.98 -20.63 -18.94
N LEU A 76 27.28 -21.65 -18.47
CA LEU A 76 25.84 -21.62 -18.26
C LEU A 76 25.56 -21.07 -16.85
N PHE A 77 24.75 -20.02 -16.75
CA PHE A 77 24.28 -19.50 -15.46
C PHE A 77 22.81 -19.91 -15.28
N LEU A 78 22.54 -20.75 -14.27
CA LEU A 78 21.20 -21.19 -13.91
C LEU A 78 20.78 -20.54 -12.60
N TYR A 79 19.74 -19.71 -12.65
CA TYR A 79 19.12 -19.12 -11.49
C TYR A 79 17.91 -19.98 -11.09
N LEU A 80 18.05 -20.74 -9.99
CA LEU A 80 17.01 -21.66 -9.53
C LEU A 80 16.15 -20.99 -8.47
N HIS A 81 15.01 -20.47 -8.88
CA HIS A 81 14.00 -19.97 -7.95
C HIS A 81 13.18 -21.13 -7.37
N ILE A 82 13.33 -21.37 -6.07
CA ILE A 82 12.62 -22.37 -5.27
C ILE A 82 11.65 -21.60 -4.38
N ASP A 83 10.38 -21.64 -4.74
CA ASP A 83 9.30 -20.96 -4.04
C ASP A 83 8.51 -21.94 -3.16
N GLU A 84 7.94 -21.43 -2.08
CA GLU A 84 7.28 -22.20 -1.02
C GLU A 84 8.19 -23.28 -0.41
N PHE A 85 9.49 -22.96 -0.23
CA PHE A 85 10.49 -23.92 0.25
C PHE A 85 10.11 -24.56 1.59
N GLN A 86 9.31 -23.88 2.43
CA GLN A 86 8.90 -24.41 3.72
C GLN A 86 8.07 -25.69 3.62
N LEU A 87 7.46 -25.97 2.46
CA LEU A 87 6.78 -27.23 2.21
C LEU A 87 7.77 -28.40 2.07
N ILE A 88 9.01 -28.13 1.67
CA ILE A 88 10.11 -29.11 1.69
C ILE A 88 10.50 -29.41 3.14
N ASP A 89 10.54 -28.38 4.00
CA ASP A 89 10.82 -28.54 5.43
C ASP A 89 9.73 -29.35 6.14
N GLU A 90 8.46 -29.08 5.83
CA GLU A 90 7.33 -29.85 6.34
C GLU A 90 7.38 -31.31 5.88
N TRP A 91 7.75 -31.53 4.62
CA TRP A 91 7.96 -32.87 4.09
C TRP A 91 9.09 -33.62 4.81
N ASP A 92 10.22 -32.96 5.06
CA ASP A 92 11.35 -33.54 5.78
C ASP A 92 11.00 -33.87 7.25
N ALA A 93 10.15 -33.07 7.88
CA ALA A 93 9.66 -33.36 9.23
C ALA A 93 8.79 -34.62 9.28
N GLN A 94 8.04 -34.89 8.21
CA GLN A 94 7.20 -36.09 8.07
C GLN A 94 8.02 -37.31 7.62
N ASN A 95 9.00 -37.11 6.73
CA ASN A 95 9.81 -38.16 6.12
C ASN A 95 11.27 -38.09 6.61
N LYS A 96 11.48 -38.49 7.88
CA LYS A 96 12.75 -38.37 8.62
C LYS A 96 14.00 -38.98 7.95
N THR A 97 13.83 -39.79 6.91
CA THR A 97 14.91 -40.52 6.24
C THR A 97 15.60 -39.74 5.12
N ASN A 98 14.96 -38.74 4.50
CA ASN A 98 15.45 -38.20 3.22
C ASN A 98 16.24 -36.89 3.30
N GLN A 99 16.16 -36.11 4.38
CA GLN A 99 16.83 -34.79 4.52
C GLN A 99 16.84 -34.02 3.18
N LEU A 100 15.70 -33.95 2.51
CA LEU A 100 15.54 -33.56 1.13
C LEU A 100 16.12 -32.18 0.87
N PHE A 101 15.84 -31.22 1.76
CA PHE A 101 16.39 -29.88 1.62
C PHE A 101 17.92 -29.89 1.73
N GLY A 102 18.47 -30.56 2.74
CA GLY A 102 19.92 -30.65 2.95
C GLY A 102 20.65 -31.30 1.78
N ASN A 103 20.12 -32.42 1.28
CA ASN A 103 20.67 -33.15 0.14
C ASN A 103 20.58 -32.36 -1.17
N MET A 104 19.46 -31.66 -1.40
CA MET A 104 19.28 -30.76 -2.53
C MET A 104 20.36 -29.65 -2.51
N ILE A 105 20.50 -28.96 -1.38
CA ILE A 105 21.46 -27.85 -1.26
C ILE A 105 22.90 -28.35 -1.44
N ARG A 106 23.25 -29.52 -0.88
CA ARG A 106 24.55 -30.16 -1.09
C ARG A 106 24.80 -30.55 -2.55
N GLY A 107 23.78 -31.02 -3.25
CA GLY A 107 23.85 -31.32 -4.68
C GLY A 107 24.09 -30.06 -5.52
N ILE A 108 23.41 -28.95 -5.20
CA ILE A 108 23.57 -27.68 -5.92
C ILE A 108 24.92 -27.01 -5.58
N SER A 109 25.41 -27.12 -4.34
CA SER A 109 26.57 -26.34 -3.87
C SER A 109 27.85 -26.56 -4.67
N LYS A 110 28.04 -27.74 -5.27
CA LYS A 110 29.19 -28.01 -6.13
C LYS A 110 29.19 -27.17 -7.41
N PHE A 111 28.03 -26.70 -7.88
CA PHE A 111 27.93 -25.79 -9.01
C PHE A 111 28.05 -24.31 -8.61
N MET A 112 28.09 -24.00 -7.30
CA MET A 112 28.27 -22.62 -6.80
C MET A 112 29.74 -22.21 -6.70
N ILE A 113 30.67 -23.17 -6.64
CA ILE A 113 32.11 -22.92 -6.45
C ILE A 113 32.86 -22.59 -7.75
N GLY A 114 32.16 -22.59 -8.90
CA GLY A 114 32.69 -22.13 -10.19
C GLY A 114 33.63 -23.09 -10.93
N GLU A 115 33.79 -24.32 -10.41
CA GLU A 115 34.63 -25.39 -10.98
C GLU A 115 34.02 -26.07 -12.21
N TYR A 116 32.70 -25.90 -12.42
CA TYR A 116 31.97 -26.48 -13.55
C TYR A 116 31.73 -25.44 -14.65
N SER A 117 31.45 -25.92 -15.87
CA SER A 117 30.94 -25.09 -16.98
C SER A 117 29.56 -24.49 -16.70
N THR A 118 28.86 -25.01 -15.69
CA THR A 118 27.58 -24.48 -15.21
C THR A 118 27.74 -23.90 -13.81
N PHE A 119 27.27 -22.67 -13.62
CA PHE A 119 27.11 -22.02 -12.33
C PHE A 119 25.63 -22.00 -11.95
N ILE A 120 25.31 -22.43 -10.73
CA ILE A 120 23.92 -22.48 -10.25
C ILE A 120 23.77 -21.60 -9.02
N GLN A 121 22.84 -20.65 -9.05
CA GLN A 121 22.47 -19.80 -7.92
C GLN A 121 21.03 -20.06 -7.50
N PRO A 122 20.77 -20.70 -6.34
CA PRO A 122 19.42 -20.86 -5.83
C PRO A 122 18.93 -19.57 -5.16
N PHE A 123 17.66 -19.27 -5.37
CA PHE A 123 16.89 -18.27 -4.63
C PHE A 123 15.76 -18.98 -3.92
N LEU A 124 15.76 -18.97 -2.59
CA LEU A 124 14.71 -19.56 -1.77
C LEU A 124 13.70 -18.48 -1.39
N SER A 125 12.41 -18.69 -1.70
CA SER A 125 11.31 -17.83 -1.23
C SER A 125 10.21 -18.67 -0.60
N GLY A 126 9.47 -18.07 0.33
CA GLY A 126 8.42 -18.75 1.09
C GLY A 126 8.01 -17.96 2.33
N THR A 127 7.03 -18.46 3.08
CA THR A 127 6.40 -17.74 4.20
C THR A 127 6.98 -18.07 5.58
N ALA A 128 7.89 -19.05 5.67
CA ALA A 128 8.48 -19.51 6.94
C ALA A 128 10.01 -19.35 6.98
N THR A 129 10.50 -18.14 6.81
CA THR A 129 11.92 -17.73 6.91
C THR A 129 12.65 -18.17 8.19
N ARG A 130 11.95 -18.32 9.34
CA ARG A 130 12.55 -18.89 10.57
C ARG A 130 13.04 -20.34 10.36
N ALA A 131 12.44 -21.07 9.42
CA ALA A 131 12.86 -22.41 9.05
C ALA A 131 14.23 -22.41 8.34
N ILE A 132 14.49 -21.45 7.43
CA ILE A 132 15.83 -21.22 6.84
C ILE A 132 16.87 -20.93 7.93
N THR A 133 16.55 -20.14 8.95
CA THR A 133 17.51 -19.84 10.03
C THR A 133 17.85 -21.08 10.85
N LYS A 134 16.91 -22.02 11.02
CA LYS A 134 17.18 -23.33 11.63
C LYS A 134 18.02 -24.22 10.70
N GLN A 135 17.69 -24.26 9.41
CA GLN A 135 18.40 -24.98 8.35
C GLN A 135 19.87 -24.51 8.19
N LYS A 136 20.12 -23.19 8.24
CA LYS A 136 21.46 -22.56 8.19
C LYS A 136 22.45 -23.17 9.19
N LYS A 137 21.97 -23.56 10.37
CA LYS A 137 22.83 -24.12 11.43
C LYS A 137 23.21 -25.57 11.17
N ALA A 138 22.49 -26.27 10.30
CA ALA A 138 22.62 -27.71 10.09
C ALA A 138 23.47 -28.10 8.87
N THR A 139 23.49 -27.29 7.80
CA THR A 139 24.01 -27.75 6.47
C THR A 139 25.44 -27.32 6.15
N GLY A 140 26.15 -26.60 7.03
CA GLY A 140 27.50 -26.09 6.77
C GLY A 140 27.59 -25.04 5.63
N ILE A 141 26.47 -24.73 4.99
CA ILE A 141 26.33 -23.76 3.89
C ILE A 141 25.63 -22.51 4.43
N SER A 142 26.27 -21.36 4.25
CA SER A 142 25.72 -20.08 4.69
C SER A 142 24.75 -19.52 3.65
N PHE A 143 23.47 -19.40 4.01
CA PHE A 143 22.54 -18.57 3.23
C PHE A 143 22.68 -17.10 3.63
N GLN A 144 22.60 -16.20 2.66
CA GLN A 144 22.43 -14.78 2.92
C GLN A 144 21.00 -14.39 2.55
N PHE A 145 20.35 -13.61 3.41
CA PHE A 145 19.08 -13.00 3.05
C PHE A 145 19.39 -11.87 2.07
N VAL A 146 18.69 -11.87 0.94
CA VAL A 146 18.72 -10.76 0.00
C VAL A 146 17.61 -9.81 0.46
N ASP A 147 18.00 -8.61 0.89
CA ASP A 147 17.04 -7.56 1.19
C ASP A 147 16.43 -7.08 -0.13
N CYS A 148 15.22 -7.56 -0.45
CA CYS A 148 14.46 -7.07 -1.59
C CYS A 148 13.83 -5.72 -1.23
N PRO A 149 14.11 -4.63 -1.98
CA PRO A 149 13.48 -3.34 -1.72
C PRO A 149 11.96 -3.44 -1.93
N LEU A 150 11.22 -2.59 -1.24
CA LEU A 150 9.82 -2.35 -1.59
C LEU A 150 9.71 -1.87 -3.04
N LEU A 151 8.65 -2.32 -3.71
CA LEU A 151 8.26 -1.79 -5.00
C LEU A 151 7.72 -0.38 -4.79
N ASP A 152 8.37 0.60 -5.42
CA ASP A 152 7.76 1.92 -5.54
C ASP A 152 6.51 1.85 -6.44
N ILE A 153 5.67 2.89 -6.35
CA ILE A 153 4.43 2.96 -7.16
C ILE A 153 4.70 2.82 -8.66
N LYS A 154 5.84 3.32 -9.13
CA LYS A 154 6.32 3.17 -10.51
C LYS A 154 6.48 1.71 -10.89
N SER A 155 7.18 0.93 -10.07
CA SER A 155 7.44 -0.48 -10.31
C SER A 155 6.15 -1.29 -10.31
N MET A 156 5.22 -0.99 -9.38
CA MET A 156 3.90 -1.62 -9.34
C MET A 156 3.08 -1.35 -10.61
N ILE A 157 3.11 -0.10 -11.10
CA ILE A 157 2.44 0.29 -12.36
C ILE A 157 3.05 -0.46 -13.56
N LEU A 158 4.38 -0.58 -13.62
CA LEU A 158 5.06 -1.32 -14.71
C LEU A 158 4.70 -2.81 -14.72
N ILE A 159 4.57 -3.42 -13.53
CA ILE A 159 4.12 -4.81 -13.41
C ILE A 159 2.68 -4.94 -13.93
N MET A 160 1.78 -4.03 -13.54
CA MET A 160 0.40 -4.02 -14.04
C MET A 160 0.35 -3.80 -15.56
N ASP A 161 1.19 -2.91 -16.12
CA ASP A 161 1.32 -2.69 -17.57
C ASP A 161 1.77 -3.94 -18.32
N HIS A 162 2.69 -4.72 -17.74
CA HIS A 162 3.12 -5.99 -18.30
C HIS A 162 1.92 -6.95 -18.44
N PHE A 163 1.09 -7.08 -17.40
CA PHE A 163 -0.11 -7.92 -17.45
C PHE A 163 -1.17 -7.36 -18.39
N ALA A 164 -1.38 -6.05 -18.41
CA ALA A 164 -2.28 -5.38 -19.34
C ALA A 164 -1.90 -5.68 -20.80
N THR A 165 -0.59 -5.62 -21.11
CA THR A 165 -0.06 -5.99 -22.43
C THR A 165 -0.27 -7.46 -22.74
N LYS A 166 0.10 -8.33 -21.79
CA LYS A 166 -0.04 -9.80 -21.92
C LYS A 166 -1.49 -10.21 -22.20
N PHE A 167 -2.46 -9.56 -21.55
CA PHE A 167 -3.87 -9.87 -21.67
C PHE A 167 -4.60 -9.01 -22.72
N LYS A 168 -3.89 -8.19 -23.51
CA LYS A 168 -4.49 -7.30 -24.52
C LYS A 168 -5.58 -6.41 -23.94
N ALA A 169 -5.30 -5.81 -22.78
CA ALA A 169 -6.20 -4.93 -22.06
C ALA A 169 -6.72 -3.79 -22.95
N SER A 170 -7.98 -3.43 -22.75
CA SER A 170 -8.58 -2.35 -23.53
C SER A 170 -7.89 -1.02 -23.26
N THR A 171 -7.71 -0.27 -24.33
CA THR A 171 -7.11 1.05 -24.27
C THR A 171 -8.18 2.09 -24.55
N THR A 172 -7.92 3.31 -24.12
CA THR A 172 -8.73 4.46 -24.49
C THR A 172 -7.82 5.50 -25.12
N LEU A 173 -8.40 6.17 -26.10
CA LEU A 173 -7.77 7.23 -26.83
C LEU A 173 -7.84 8.48 -25.96
N LEU A 174 -6.73 8.83 -25.33
CA LEU A 174 -6.54 10.19 -24.85
C LEU A 174 -6.14 11.00 -26.07
N ASN A 175 -7.15 11.54 -26.77
CA ASN A 175 -6.93 12.59 -27.75
C ASN A 175 -6.37 13.79 -26.98
N LEU A 176 -5.04 13.89 -26.89
CA LEU A 176 -4.33 15.09 -26.48
C LEU A 176 -4.33 16.04 -27.68
N GLU A 177 -5.50 16.47 -28.15
CA GLU A 177 -5.58 17.59 -29.08
C GLU A 177 -5.06 18.83 -28.33
N ALA A 178 -3.85 19.28 -28.68
CA ALA A 178 -3.40 20.60 -28.29
C ALA A 178 -4.42 21.61 -28.83
N PRO A 179 -5.02 22.48 -27.99
CA PRO A 179 -5.99 23.43 -28.48
C PRO A 179 -5.33 24.29 -29.57
N ILE A 180 -6.01 24.42 -30.72
CA ILE A 180 -5.62 25.38 -31.75
C ILE A 180 -5.69 26.76 -31.11
N LYS A 181 -4.55 27.31 -30.70
CA LYS A 181 -4.45 28.68 -30.22
C LYS A 181 -4.76 29.60 -31.39
N LYS A 182 -6.02 30.05 -31.51
CA LYS A 182 -6.35 31.20 -32.34
C LYS A 182 -5.68 32.42 -31.71
N GLY A 183 -4.51 32.78 -32.21
CA GLY A 183 -3.91 34.07 -31.90
C GLY A 183 -4.90 35.19 -32.24
N ALA A 184 -4.99 36.19 -31.38
CA ALA A 184 -5.82 37.36 -31.62
C ALA A 184 -5.51 37.93 -33.02
N ALA A 185 -6.47 37.83 -33.93
CA ALA A 185 -6.32 38.37 -35.27
C ALA A 185 -6.19 39.89 -35.18
N ARG A 186 -4.99 40.42 -35.45
CA ARG A 186 -4.89 41.80 -35.92
C ARG A 186 -5.54 41.83 -37.30
N LYS A 187 -6.57 42.66 -37.48
CA LYS A 187 -7.23 42.87 -38.78
C LYS A 187 -6.16 43.17 -39.84
N GLY A 188 -6.03 42.28 -40.84
CA GLY A 188 -5.26 42.53 -42.06
C GLY A 188 -4.01 41.68 -42.31
N VAL A 189 -3.67 40.68 -41.47
CA VAL A 189 -2.53 39.77 -41.75
C VAL A 189 -2.99 38.32 -41.68
N ALA A 190 -2.70 37.54 -42.73
CA ALA A 190 -2.99 36.11 -42.78
C ALA A 190 -2.22 35.37 -41.65
N PRO A 191 -2.81 34.34 -40.99
CA PRO A 191 -2.14 33.67 -39.88
C PRO A 191 -0.94 32.87 -40.42
N GLU A 192 0.27 33.22 -39.98
CA GLU A 192 1.42 32.32 -40.10
C GLU A 192 1.18 31.11 -39.18
N THR A 193 0.97 29.94 -39.77
CA THR A 193 1.00 28.65 -39.09
C THR A 193 2.44 28.34 -38.66
N LYS A 194 2.88 28.90 -37.53
CA LYS A 194 4.05 28.36 -36.84
C LYS A 194 3.75 26.92 -36.45
N GLY A 195 4.59 26.00 -36.93
CA GLY A 195 4.41 24.55 -36.84
C GLY A 195 3.92 24.10 -35.46
N VAL A 196 2.64 23.72 -35.41
CA VAL A 196 2.07 22.97 -34.30
C VAL A 196 2.52 21.53 -34.51
N ALA A 197 3.19 20.95 -33.51
CA ALA A 197 3.50 19.52 -33.55
C ALA A 197 2.18 18.75 -33.77
N PRO A 198 2.14 17.75 -34.67
CA PRO A 198 0.92 17.02 -34.95
C PRO A 198 0.35 16.41 -33.65
N PRO A 199 -0.97 16.27 -33.53
CA PRO A 199 -1.58 15.61 -32.37
C PRO A 199 -0.92 14.25 -32.18
N THR A 200 -0.27 14.05 -31.03
CA THR A 200 0.17 12.71 -30.66
C THR A 200 -1.04 12.03 -30.03
N THR A 201 -1.83 11.37 -30.87
CA THR A 201 -2.86 10.44 -30.42
C THR A 201 -2.18 9.36 -29.58
N LYS A 202 -2.43 9.35 -28.27
CA LYS A 202 -1.78 8.40 -27.34
C LYS A 202 -2.83 7.49 -26.74
N HIS A 203 -2.70 6.20 -27.02
CA HIS A 203 -3.53 5.17 -26.43
C HIS A 203 -2.97 4.78 -25.06
N VAL A 204 -3.84 4.80 -24.06
CA VAL A 204 -3.49 4.42 -22.69
C VAL A 204 -4.39 3.31 -22.21
N TYR A 205 -3.87 2.41 -21.36
CA TYR A 205 -4.70 1.38 -20.77
C TYR A 205 -5.77 1.99 -19.86
N LYS A 206 -7.02 1.53 -20.01
CA LYS A 206 -8.15 2.05 -19.20
C LYS A 206 -7.97 1.83 -17.71
N TRP A 207 -7.26 0.77 -17.30
CA TRP A 207 -7.04 0.45 -15.88
C TRP A 207 -6.31 1.57 -15.13
N LYS A 208 -5.47 2.37 -15.82
CA LYS A 208 -4.76 3.51 -15.22
C LYS A 208 -5.69 4.66 -14.81
N LEU A 209 -6.94 4.63 -15.27
CA LEU A 209 -8.01 5.57 -14.88
C LEU A 209 -8.86 5.03 -13.73
N CYS A 210 -8.58 3.81 -13.27
CA CYS A 210 -9.31 3.16 -12.20
C CYS A 210 -8.68 3.50 -10.85
N ALA A 211 -9.16 4.59 -10.23
CA ALA A 211 -8.75 5.02 -8.90
C ALA A 211 -8.80 3.92 -7.82
N PRO A 212 -9.84 3.06 -7.73
CA PRO A 212 -9.86 2.01 -6.71
C PRO A 212 -8.78 0.96 -6.92
N LEU A 213 -8.52 0.59 -8.18
CA LEU A 213 -7.43 -0.35 -8.49
C LEU A 213 -6.06 0.24 -8.12
N LEU A 214 -5.85 1.54 -8.36
CA LEU A 214 -4.64 2.24 -7.95
C LEU A 214 -4.51 2.31 -6.41
N GLN A 215 -5.61 2.52 -5.68
CA GLN A 215 -5.61 2.47 -4.22
C GLN A 215 -5.24 1.06 -3.71
N LEU A 216 -5.78 -0.01 -4.30
CA LEU A 216 -5.40 -1.38 -3.95
C LEU A 216 -3.91 -1.63 -4.15
N LEU A 217 -3.32 -1.11 -5.25
CA LEU A 217 -1.88 -1.20 -5.48
C LEU A 217 -1.08 -0.53 -4.36
N ILE A 218 -1.51 0.65 -3.92
CA ILE A 218 -0.86 1.37 -2.80
C ILE A 218 -1.05 0.64 -1.48
N ASP A 219 -2.21 0.02 -1.25
CA ASP A 219 -2.51 -0.75 -0.04
C ASP A 219 -1.61 -1.98 0.12
N THR A 220 -0.98 -2.44 -0.97
CA THR A 220 0.09 -3.46 -0.91
C THR A 220 1.37 -2.96 -0.24
N GLY A 221 1.52 -1.64 -0.05
CA GLY A 221 2.71 -1.01 0.53
C GLY A 221 3.99 -1.27 -0.26
N GLY A 222 3.89 -1.70 -1.52
CA GLY A 222 5.04 -2.11 -2.33
C GLY A 222 5.59 -3.50 -1.97
N LEU A 223 4.92 -4.25 -1.09
CA LEU A 223 5.38 -5.57 -0.69
C LEU A 223 5.11 -6.56 -1.86
N PRO A 224 6.14 -7.21 -2.43
CA PRO A 224 5.97 -8.04 -3.62
C PRO A 224 4.91 -9.14 -3.46
N ARG A 225 4.84 -9.75 -2.28
CA ARG A 225 3.89 -10.84 -2.02
C ARG A 225 2.45 -10.35 -1.83
N ALA A 226 2.26 -9.15 -1.27
CA ALA A 226 0.94 -8.52 -1.23
C ALA A 226 0.45 -8.15 -2.63
N LEU A 227 1.35 -7.61 -3.47
CA LEU A 227 1.05 -7.35 -4.88
C LEU A 227 0.73 -8.64 -5.63
N GLU A 228 1.50 -9.70 -5.44
CA GLU A 228 1.24 -10.99 -6.06
C GLU A 228 -0.16 -11.52 -5.74
N ARG A 229 -0.57 -11.48 -4.46
CA ARG A 229 -1.93 -11.90 -4.05
C ARG A 229 -3.00 -11.02 -4.69
N LEU A 230 -2.80 -9.71 -4.74
CA LEU A 230 -3.71 -8.80 -5.44
C LEU A 230 -3.88 -9.17 -6.92
N LEU A 231 -2.77 -9.43 -7.63
CA LEU A 231 -2.81 -9.81 -9.04
C LEU A 231 -3.43 -11.20 -9.25
N ASP A 232 -3.17 -12.16 -8.36
CA ASP A 232 -3.83 -13.47 -8.38
C ASP A 232 -5.35 -13.32 -8.24
N VAL A 233 -5.82 -12.53 -7.28
CA VAL A 233 -7.26 -12.27 -7.10
C VAL A 233 -7.86 -11.61 -8.36
N CYS A 234 -7.21 -10.57 -8.87
CA CYS A 234 -7.67 -9.85 -10.06
C CYS A 234 -7.70 -10.73 -11.33
N PHE A 235 -6.75 -11.65 -11.51
CA PHE A 235 -6.58 -12.35 -12.80
C PHE A 235 -6.93 -13.84 -12.80
N LYS A 236 -7.14 -14.44 -11.62
CA LYS A 236 -7.44 -15.86 -11.45
C LYS A 236 -8.67 -16.11 -10.58
N THR A 237 -8.81 -15.40 -9.46
CA THR A 237 -9.93 -15.69 -8.52
C THR A 237 -11.25 -15.14 -9.01
N LEU A 238 -11.27 -13.88 -9.46
CA LEU A 238 -12.49 -13.22 -9.90
C LEU A 238 -12.87 -13.49 -11.36
N CYS A 239 -11.91 -13.96 -12.16
CA CYS A 239 -12.12 -14.31 -13.57
C CYS A 239 -11.12 -15.37 -14.00
N ASP A 240 -11.50 -16.21 -14.97
CA ASP A 240 -10.68 -17.31 -15.47
C ASP A 240 -9.43 -16.85 -16.25
N ASN A 241 -9.37 -15.56 -16.63
CA ASN A 241 -8.18 -14.94 -17.20
C ASN A 241 -8.21 -13.42 -17.07
N GLY A 242 -7.03 -12.80 -16.97
CA GLY A 242 -6.89 -11.35 -16.77
C GLY A 242 -7.44 -10.46 -17.90
N LYS A 243 -7.84 -11.00 -19.05
CA LYS A 243 -8.47 -10.21 -20.13
C LYS A 243 -9.82 -9.68 -19.68
N GLU A 244 -10.65 -10.55 -19.08
CA GLU A 244 -11.99 -10.18 -18.58
C GLU A 244 -11.90 -9.12 -17.47
N PHE A 245 -10.89 -9.22 -16.60
CA PHE A 245 -10.60 -8.20 -15.60
C PHE A 245 -10.42 -6.81 -16.22
N PHE A 246 -9.53 -6.69 -17.20
CA PHE A 246 -9.24 -5.43 -17.88
C PHE A 246 -10.36 -4.93 -18.82
N GLU A 247 -11.25 -5.81 -19.27
CA GLU A 247 -12.43 -5.42 -20.05
C GLU A 247 -13.51 -4.80 -19.17
N LYS A 248 -13.77 -5.37 -17.99
CA LYS A 248 -14.86 -4.91 -17.11
C LYS A 248 -14.47 -3.69 -16.27
N LEU A 249 -13.35 -3.77 -15.53
CA LEU A 249 -12.87 -2.76 -14.55
C LEU A 249 -13.90 -2.21 -13.53
N ASN A 250 -15.15 -2.64 -13.57
CA ASN A 250 -16.23 -2.24 -12.69
C ASN A 250 -16.53 -3.40 -11.74
N TYR A 251 -15.56 -3.71 -10.89
CA TYR A 251 -15.66 -4.71 -9.84
C TYR A 251 -16.02 -4.06 -8.51
N ASP A 252 -16.47 -4.88 -7.56
CA ASP A 252 -16.48 -4.48 -6.16
C ASP A 252 -15.04 -4.57 -5.63
N TYR A 253 -14.43 -3.42 -5.38
CA TYR A 253 -13.05 -3.32 -4.92
C TYR A 253 -12.90 -3.58 -3.43
N ASP A 254 -13.98 -3.45 -2.65
CA ASP A 254 -13.99 -3.88 -1.25
C ASP A 254 -14.03 -5.41 -1.16
N GLU A 255 -14.74 -6.06 -2.09
CA GLU A 255 -14.69 -7.52 -2.25
C GLU A 255 -13.29 -7.98 -2.64
N ILE A 256 -12.65 -7.36 -3.64
CA ILE A 256 -11.24 -7.64 -3.97
C ILE A 256 -10.36 -7.48 -2.73
N PHE A 257 -10.49 -6.37 -2.01
CA PHE A 257 -9.72 -6.12 -0.80
C PHE A 257 -9.93 -7.23 0.23
N SER A 258 -11.18 -7.64 0.45
CA SER A 258 -11.56 -8.69 1.40
C SER A 258 -10.92 -10.04 1.06
N ILE A 259 -10.97 -10.44 -0.22
CA ILE A 259 -10.38 -11.69 -0.69
C ILE A 259 -8.86 -11.65 -0.52
N VAL A 260 -8.19 -10.57 -0.95
CA VAL A 260 -6.73 -10.42 -0.78
C VAL A 260 -6.34 -10.45 0.69
N LYS A 261 -7.11 -9.79 1.57
CA LYS A 261 -6.93 -9.83 3.02
C LYS A 261 -7.00 -11.27 3.55
N GLY A 262 -8.00 -12.04 3.11
CA GLY A 262 -8.18 -13.46 3.45
C GLY A 262 -7.01 -14.32 2.99
N ASP A 263 -6.61 -14.19 1.72
CA ASP A 263 -5.49 -14.93 1.14
C ASP A 263 -4.18 -14.65 1.89
N LEU A 264 -3.90 -13.38 2.22
CA LEU A 264 -2.72 -13.00 3.00
C LEU A 264 -2.76 -13.59 4.42
N GLN A 265 -3.93 -13.52 5.07
CA GLN A 265 -4.15 -14.10 6.38
C GLN A 265 -3.87 -15.61 6.38
N GLU A 266 -4.41 -16.36 5.43
CA GLU A 266 -4.19 -17.80 5.31
C GLU A 266 -2.74 -18.13 4.98
N MET A 267 -2.17 -17.44 3.99
CA MET A 267 -0.81 -17.68 3.50
C MET A 267 0.27 -17.53 4.59
N TYR A 268 0.10 -16.55 5.49
CA TYR A 268 1.04 -16.30 6.58
C TYR A 268 0.58 -16.86 7.94
N ALA A 269 -0.62 -17.45 8.00
CA ALA A 269 -1.27 -17.91 9.22
C ALA A 269 -1.30 -16.84 10.35
N ILE A 270 -1.64 -15.60 9.98
CA ILE A 270 -1.44 -14.42 10.85
C ILE A 270 -2.28 -14.51 12.12
N ASN A 271 -3.58 -14.89 12.02
CA ASN A 271 -4.45 -15.13 13.17
C ASN A 271 -3.77 -15.99 14.25
N ARG A 272 -3.16 -17.12 13.85
CA ARG A 272 -2.52 -18.03 14.80
C ARG A 272 -1.31 -17.39 15.48
N LYS A 273 -0.47 -16.67 14.72
CA LYS A 273 0.73 -16.00 15.23
C LYS A 273 0.37 -14.84 16.16
N VAL A 274 -0.48 -13.93 15.69
CA VAL A 274 -0.88 -12.72 16.42
C VAL A 274 -1.66 -13.07 17.68
N TYR A 275 -2.56 -14.05 17.64
CA TYR A 275 -3.28 -14.49 18.84
C TYR A 275 -2.35 -15.13 19.89
N GLY A 276 -1.32 -15.87 19.45
CA GLY A 276 -0.34 -16.49 20.35
C GLY A 276 0.66 -15.50 20.97
N GLU A 277 0.90 -14.37 20.33
CA GLU A 277 1.91 -13.37 20.71
C GLU A 277 1.34 -11.93 20.69
N LYS A 278 0.13 -11.74 21.23
CA LYS A 278 -0.61 -10.46 21.15
C LYS A 278 0.23 -9.23 21.53
N GLU A 279 0.95 -9.27 22.65
CA GLU A 279 1.79 -8.15 23.13
C GLU A 279 2.88 -7.77 22.11
N LEU A 280 3.52 -8.76 21.48
CA LEU A 280 4.58 -8.54 20.50
C LEU A 280 4.05 -7.82 19.25
N PHE A 281 2.92 -8.30 18.73
CA PHE A 281 2.31 -7.75 17.54
C PHE A 281 1.58 -6.42 17.80
N MET A 282 1.08 -6.20 19.02
CA MET A 282 0.59 -4.90 19.47
C MET A 282 1.71 -3.86 19.48
N ASN A 283 2.87 -4.20 20.07
CA ASN A 283 4.06 -3.35 20.04
C ASN A 283 4.51 -3.05 18.60
N LEU A 284 4.55 -4.07 17.73
CA LEU A 284 4.90 -3.90 16.33
C LEU A 284 3.97 -2.92 15.61
N LEU A 285 2.66 -3.07 15.82
CA LEU A 285 1.64 -2.19 15.23
C LEU A 285 1.77 -0.77 15.76
N TYR A 286 1.97 -0.60 17.07
CA TYR A 286 2.18 0.71 17.70
C TYR A 286 3.38 1.45 17.10
N HIS A 287 4.54 0.79 16.99
CA HIS A 287 5.71 1.38 16.35
C HIS A 287 5.48 1.78 14.89
N CYS A 288 4.70 0.99 14.15
CA CYS A 288 4.36 1.26 12.76
C CYS A 288 3.43 2.47 12.62
N VAL A 289 2.34 2.49 13.38
CA VAL A 289 1.28 3.51 13.28
C VAL A 289 1.76 4.87 13.79
N GLU A 290 2.51 4.87 14.89
CA GLU A 290 3.07 6.09 15.48
C GLU A 290 4.33 6.60 14.74
N GLY A 291 4.86 5.83 13.78
CA GLY A 291 6.09 6.19 13.07
C GLY A 291 7.32 6.28 13.98
N ILE A 292 7.39 5.45 15.02
CA ILE A 292 8.49 5.47 16.01
C ILE A 292 9.70 4.76 15.42
N PRO A 293 10.86 5.43 15.22
CA PRO A 293 12.05 4.80 14.67
C PRO A 293 12.61 3.72 15.60
N VAL A 294 13.03 2.59 15.01
CA VAL A 294 13.58 1.43 15.74
C VAL A 294 14.93 0.99 15.18
N LYS A 295 15.74 0.36 16.04
CA LYS A 295 16.94 -0.38 15.59
C LYS A 295 16.52 -1.79 15.18
N LYS A 296 17.19 -2.37 14.17
CA LYS A 296 16.94 -3.76 13.71
C LYS A 296 17.00 -4.80 14.85
N ASN A 297 17.84 -4.61 15.86
CA ASN A 297 18.01 -5.52 17.00
C ASN A 297 17.16 -5.17 18.23
N LYS A 298 16.25 -4.20 18.13
CA LYS A 298 15.32 -3.88 19.21
C LYS A 298 14.39 -5.07 19.43
N CYS A 299 14.27 -5.54 20.67
CA CYS A 299 13.25 -6.48 21.07
C CYS A 299 11.92 -5.75 21.32
N LEU A 300 10.84 -6.30 20.78
CA LEU A 300 9.47 -5.79 20.96
C LEU A 300 8.65 -6.60 21.97
N ASP A 301 9.25 -7.64 22.56
CA ASP A 301 8.72 -8.40 23.68
C ASP A 301 9.80 -8.72 24.71
N ASN A 302 9.37 -9.32 25.82
CA ASN A 302 10.26 -9.84 26.87
C ASN A 302 10.92 -11.18 26.50
N LYS A 303 10.57 -11.78 25.35
CA LYS A 303 11.09 -13.09 24.90
C LYS A 303 12.33 -12.96 24.02
N GLY A 304 12.71 -11.74 23.66
CA GLY A 304 13.93 -11.45 22.90
C GLY A 304 13.73 -11.46 21.38
N THR A 305 12.48 -11.48 20.89
CA THR A 305 12.20 -11.42 19.45
C THR A 305 12.53 -10.04 18.92
N THR A 306 13.48 -9.95 17.99
CA THR A 306 13.91 -8.65 17.45
C THR A 306 13.06 -8.20 16.26
N VAL A 307 13.06 -6.89 15.97
CA VAL A 307 12.45 -6.34 14.75
C VAL A 307 13.00 -7.02 13.50
N ARG A 308 14.30 -7.34 13.45
CA ARG A 308 14.90 -8.09 12.35
C ARG A 308 14.30 -9.48 12.20
N ASP A 309 14.05 -10.19 13.31
CA ASP A 309 13.45 -11.51 13.28
C ASP A 309 12.01 -11.43 12.75
N LEU A 310 11.25 -10.43 13.20
CA LEU A 310 9.89 -10.17 12.73
C LEU A 310 9.82 -9.74 11.26
N GLN A 311 10.79 -8.98 10.76
CA GLN A 311 10.82 -8.58 9.35
C GLN A 311 10.81 -9.80 8.43
N THR A 312 11.41 -10.91 8.89
CA THR A 312 11.41 -12.15 8.12
C THR A 312 10.02 -12.79 7.97
N ASP A 313 9.06 -12.47 8.84
CA ASP A 313 7.66 -12.95 8.70
C ASP A 313 6.96 -12.34 7.48
N GLY A 314 7.50 -11.27 6.89
CA GLY A 314 7.06 -10.75 5.59
C GLY A 314 5.78 -9.92 5.64
N HIS A 315 5.42 -9.37 6.80
CA HIS A 315 4.24 -8.51 6.94
C HIS A 315 4.57 -7.01 6.79
N PHE A 316 5.85 -6.64 6.80
CA PHE A 316 6.31 -5.25 6.77
C PHE A 316 7.72 -5.14 6.22
N SER A 317 8.15 -3.91 5.92
CA SER A 317 9.51 -3.55 5.56
C SER A 317 10.09 -2.51 6.52
N LEU A 318 11.40 -2.33 6.43
CA LEU A 318 12.12 -1.30 7.19
C LEU A 318 12.64 -0.23 6.23
N SER A 319 12.18 1.01 6.39
CA SER A 319 12.70 2.16 5.64
C SER A 319 13.73 2.93 6.49
N PRO A 320 14.91 3.30 5.93
CA PRO A 320 15.91 4.05 6.67
C PRO A 320 15.39 5.40 7.19
N TYR A 321 15.76 5.77 8.43
CA TYR A 321 15.34 7.01 9.06
C TYR A 321 16.52 7.82 9.59
N GLY A 322 16.57 9.11 9.22
CA GLY A 322 17.49 10.10 9.81
C GLY A 322 18.98 9.86 9.56
N GLY A 323 19.36 9.07 8.54
CA GLY A 323 20.76 8.77 8.20
C GLY A 323 21.52 7.94 9.26
N GLN A 324 20.84 7.50 10.31
CA GLN A 324 21.37 6.66 11.37
C GLN A 324 20.96 5.19 11.16
N ASN A 325 21.43 4.30 12.04
CA ASN A 325 21.03 2.88 12.06
C ASN A 325 19.62 2.68 12.67
N LEU A 326 18.69 3.55 12.29
CA LEU A 326 17.29 3.61 12.70
C LEU A 326 16.39 3.44 11.47
N PHE A 327 15.24 2.80 11.70
CA PHE A 327 14.32 2.43 10.64
C PHE A 327 12.88 2.69 11.07
N LEU A 328 12.03 3.11 10.14
CA LEU A 328 10.58 3.08 10.32
C LEU A 328 10.05 1.71 9.91
N ILE A 329 9.01 1.25 10.60
CA ILE A 329 8.27 0.03 10.27
C ILE A 329 7.15 0.41 9.30
N GLU A 330 7.20 -0.10 8.08
CA GLU A 330 6.21 0.18 7.04
C GLU A 330 5.39 -1.08 6.77
N MET A 331 4.14 -1.07 7.24
CA MET A 331 3.20 -2.19 7.10
C MET A 331 2.15 -1.84 6.04
N PRO A 332 1.96 -2.69 5.01
CA PRO A 332 0.84 -2.57 4.08
C PRO A 332 -0.50 -2.49 4.81
N PHE A 333 -1.45 -1.72 4.26
CA PHE A 333 -2.73 -1.47 4.92
C PHE A 333 -3.56 -2.75 5.11
N PHE A 334 -3.40 -3.74 4.22
CA PHE A 334 -3.97 -5.08 4.38
C PHE A 334 -3.64 -5.70 5.74
N PHE A 335 -2.37 -5.65 6.17
CA PHE A 335 -1.95 -6.25 7.43
C PHE A 335 -2.41 -5.45 8.64
N VAL A 336 -2.50 -4.11 8.53
CA VAL A 336 -3.12 -3.28 9.58
C VAL A 336 -4.58 -3.67 9.80
N CYS A 337 -5.34 -3.91 8.71
CA CYS A 337 -6.70 -4.42 8.81
C CYS A 337 -6.76 -5.80 9.48
N ILE A 338 -5.93 -6.75 9.05
CA ILE A 338 -5.86 -8.09 9.66
C ILE A 338 -5.53 -8.00 11.14
N TYR A 339 -4.58 -7.14 11.52
CA TYR A 339 -4.19 -6.99 12.92
C TYR A 339 -5.29 -6.36 13.74
N ASN A 340 -6.02 -5.36 13.21
CA ASN A 340 -7.19 -4.81 13.89
C ASN A 340 -8.25 -5.88 14.14
N ASP A 341 -8.54 -6.73 13.15
CA ASP A 341 -9.53 -7.80 13.26
C ASP A 341 -9.18 -8.83 14.37
N ILE A 342 -7.89 -8.97 14.72
CA ILE A 342 -7.41 -9.93 15.73
C ILE A 342 -7.16 -9.27 17.10
N LEU A 343 -6.63 -8.04 17.10
CA LEU A 343 -6.25 -7.30 18.31
C LEU A 343 -7.38 -6.42 18.83
N GLU A 344 -8.45 -6.26 18.05
CA GLU A 344 -9.68 -5.53 18.38
C GLU A 344 -9.36 -4.11 18.85
N ILE A 345 -8.54 -3.37 18.07
CA ILE A 345 -8.10 -2.01 18.44
C ILE A 345 -9.29 -1.05 18.43
N ILE A 346 -10.12 -1.16 17.39
CA ILE A 346 -11.43 -0.51 17.32
C ILE A 346 -12.49 -1.51 16.87
N ASP A 347 -13.71 -1.36 17.37
CA ASP A 347 -14.86 -2.21 17.04
C ASP A 347 -15.51 -1.80 15.70
N VAL A 348 -14.69 -1.80 14.66
CA VAL A 348 -15.13 -1.63 13.27
C VAL A 348 -14.13 -2.30 12.34
N GLU A 349 -14.64 -2.92 11.29
CA GLU A 349 -13.80 -3.41 10.20
C GLU A 349 -13.16 -2.22 9.48
N LEU A 350 -11.84 -2.05 9.63
CA LEU A 350 -11.11 -0.94 9.00
C LEU A 350 -11.34 -0.88 7.48
N MET A 351 -11.47 -2.03 6.82
CA MET A 351 -11.75 -2.06 5.38
C MET A 351 -13.10 -1.40 5.01
N LYS A 352 -14.11 -1.47 5.89
CA LYS A 352 -15.40 -0.79 5.68
C LYS A 352 -15.31 0.69 6.05
N ALA A 353 -14.64 0.99 7.17
CA ALA A 353 -14.38 2.36 7.60
C ALA A 353 -13.59 3.15 6.54
N PHE A 354 -12.74 2.45 5.80
CA PHE A 354 -11.92 3.00 4.74
C PHE A 354 -12.17 2.24 3.42
N SER A 355 -13.42 2.20 2.97
CA SER A 355 -13.83 1.54 1.72
C SER A 355 -13.02 2.03 0.51
N VAL A 356 -12.56 1.08 -0.31
CA VAL A 356 -11.87 1.31 -1.59
C VAL A 356 -12.88 1.66 -2.67
N ASN A 357 -14.10 1.13 -2.63
CA ASN A 357 -15.14 1.52 -3.58
C ASN A 357 -15.47 3.02 -3.51
N ASN A 358 -15.32 3.62 -2.32
CA ASN A 358 -15.57 5.03 -2.08
C ASN A 358 -14.37 5.90 -2.52
N ASN A 359 -14.04 5.84 -3.81
CA ASN A 359 -12.86 6.42 -4.45
C ASN A 359 -12.79 7.95 -4.46
N ASN A 360 -13.90 8.59 -4.11
CA ASN A 360 -13.90 9.99 -3.80
C ASN A 360 -14.08 10.05 -2.29
N MET A 361 -12.97 10.20 -1.56
CA MET A 361 -13.06 10.72 -0.21
C MET A 361 -13.62 12.14 -0.37
N TYR A 362 -14.94 12.31 -0.25
CA TYR A 362 -15.52 13.64 -0.17
C TYR A 362 -15.35 14.13 1.27
N TRP A 363 -15.86 15.33 1.54
CA TRP A 363 -15.65 15.96 2.83
C TRP A 363 -16.21 15.12 4.00
N GLN A 364 -17.31 14.37 3.81
CA GLN A 364 -17.85 13.49 4.85
C GLN A 364 -16.96 12.27 5.13
N GLU A 365 -16.40 11.65 4.09
CA GLU A 365 -15.47 10.52 4.25
C GLU A 365 -14.16 10.98 4.90
N TRP A 366 -13.72 12.22 4.66
CA TRP A 366 -12.58 12.80 5.35
C TRP A 366 -12.83 12.95 6.85
N GLU A 367 -14.00 13.43 7.24
CA GLU A 367 -14.38 13.54 8.66
C GLU A 367 -14.36 12.17 9.36
N LEU A 368 -14.92 11.15 8.70
CA LEU A 368 -14.88 9.78 9.19
C LEU A 368 -13.46 9.23 9.26
N PHE A 369 -12.64 9.50 8.24
CA PHE A 369 -11.25 9.07 8.21
C PHE A 369 -10.49 9.59 9.44
N VAL A 370 -10.62 10.89 9.73
CA VAL A 370 -9.97 11.52 10.89
C VAL A 370 -10.50 10.94 12.20
N ALA A 371 -11.82 10.73 12.33
CA ALA A 371 -12.41 10.14 13.54
C ALA A 371 -11.96 8.69 13.80
N HIS A 372 -11.92 7.86 12.76
CA HIS A 372 -11.39 6.50 12.83
C HIS A 372 -9.92 6.49 13.21
N HIS A 373 -9.12 7.38 12.62
CA HIS A 373 -7.70 7.49 12.96
C HIS A 373 -7.46 7.92 14.41
N ILE A 374 -8.18 8.92 14.91
CA ILE A 374 -8.08 9.37 16.32
C ILE A 374 -8.39 8.22 17.26
N SER A 375 -9.53 7.55 17.05
CA SER A 375 -9.98 6.45 17.90
C SER A 375 -8.98 5.29 17.88
N PHE A 376 -8.50 4.93 16.69
CA PHE A 376 -7.51 3.88 16.51
C PHE A 376 -6.22 4.14 17.30
N ARG A 377 -5.64 5.34 17.18
CA ARG A 377 -4.39 5.68 17.88
C ARG A 377 -4.56 5.75 19.40
N VAL A 378 -5.65 6.36 19.88
CA VAL A 378 -5.93 6.44 21.32
C VAL A 378 -6.12 5.05 21.92
N ASN A 379 -6.94 4.20 21.29
CA ASN A 379 -7.21 2.85 21.79
C ASN A 379 -5.95 1.97 21.71
N LEU A 380 -5.13 2.13 20.66
CA LEU A 380 -3.85 1.45 20.55
C LEU A 380 -2.89 1.86 21.69
N ALA A 381 -2.79 3.15 22.01
CA ALA A 381 -1.98 3.64 23.13
C ALA A 381 -2.47 3.09 24.47
N ILE A 382 -3.78 2.99 24.69
CA ILE A 382 -4.38 2.38 25.88
C ILE A 382 -4.04 0.90 25.97
N LYS A 383 -4.16 0.16 24.86
CA LYS A 383 -3.78 -1.28 24.81
C LYS A 383 -2.28 -1.51 25.01
N MET A 384 -1.46 -0.50 24.74
CA MET A 384 -0.04 -0.46 25.08
C MET A 384 0.24 -0.14 26.57
N GLY A 385 -0.80 0.04 27.39
CA GLY A 385 -0.70 0.36 28.81
C GLY A 385 -0.59 1.86 29.11
N GLY A 386 -0.72 2.72 28.09
CA GLY A 386 -0.77 4.17 28.26
C GLY A 386 -2.08 4.61 28.90
N ASN A 387 -2.00 5.46 29.91
CA ASN A 387 -3.16 6.07 30.56
C ASN A 387 -3.27 7.57 30.27
N GLU A 388 -2.19 8.19 29.78
CA GLU A 388 -2.07 9.63 29.59
C GLU A 388 -1.20 9.94 28.36
N LEU A 389 -1.54 10.98 27.61
CA LEU A 389 -0.71 11.53 26.54
C LEU A 389 -0.85 13.05 26.47
N SER A 390 0.25 13.73 26.14
CA SER A 390 0.18 15.15 25.79
C SER A 390 -0.52 15.36 24.45
N LEU A 391 -1.11 16.54 24.24
CA LEU A 391 -1.67 16.91 22.94
C LEU A 391 -0.63 16.84 21.81
N ARG A 392 0.64 17.09 22.10
CA ARG A 392 1.77 16.87 21.18
C ARG A 392 1.86 15.43 20.70
N ASN A 393 1.64 14.46 21.58
CA ASN A 393 1.74 13.04 21.24
C ASN A 393 0.42 12.52 20.64
N LEU A 394 -0.72 13.09 21.03
CA LEU A 394 -2.02 12.82 20.40
C LEU A 394 -2.08 13.38 18.97
N HIS A 395 -1.44 14.53 18.72
CA HIS A 395 -1.38 15.19 17.42
C HIS A 395 0.07 15.46 16.97
N PRO A 396 0.84 14.39 16.66
CA PRO A 396 2.25 14.53 16.31
C PRO A 396 2.43 15.37 15.05
N GLY A 397 3.35 16.33 15.12
CA GLY A 397 3.61 17.27 14.05
C GLY A 397 2.56 18.38 13.87
N ALA A 398 1.54 18.46 14.73
CA ALA A 398 0.62 19.60 14.70
C ALA A 398 1.33 20.90 15.08
N TYR A 399 0.99 21.99 14.39
CA TYR A 399 1.34 23.34 14.83
C TYR A 399 0.47 23.74 16.01
N GLY A 400 1.01 24.57 16.90
CA GLY A 400 0.36 25.03 18.13
C GLY A 400 1.38 25.58 19.12
N THR A 401 0.91 26.40 20.07
CA THR A 401 1.78 26.87 21.16
C THR A 401 2.30 25.73 22.02
N LYS A 402 3.45 25.96 22.66
CA LYS A 402 4.02 25.00 23.61
C LYS A 402 3.08 24.75 24.79
N GLU A 403 2.44 25.79 25.30
CA GLU A 403 1.48 25.67 26.41
C GLU A 403 0.34 24.70 26.07
N ASN A 404 -0.24 24.78 24.86
CA ASN A 404 -1.28 23.85 24.44
C ASN A 404 -0.76 22.43 24.23
N LEU A 405 0.33 22.29 23.46
CA LEU A 405 0.84 21.00 23.04
C LEU A 405 1.33 20.16 24.24
N ASP A 406 1.74 20.80 25.32
CA ASP A 406 2.24 20.14 26.53
C ASP A 406 1.09 19.83 27.54
N ILE A 407 -0.18 20.15 27.24
CA ILE A 407 -1.34 19.71 28.04
C ILE A 407 -1.42 18.18 28.00
N VAL A 408 -1.38 17.54 29.17
CA VAL A 408 -1.46 16.09 29.32
C VAL A 408 -2.90 15.65 29.59
N MET A 409 -3.44 14.86 28.67
CA MET A 409 -4.80 14.33 28.70
C MET A 409 -4.81 12.90 29.21
N LYS A 410 -5.80 12.58 30.05
CA LYS A 410 -6.14 11.21 30.42
C LYS A 410 -6.79 10.51 29.24
N LEU A 411 -6.36 9.28 28.98
CA LEU A 411 -6.88 8.47 27.89
C LEU A 411 -8.08 7.66 28.35
N LYS A 412 -9.08 7.60 27.47
CA LYS A 412 -10.25 6.72 27.57
C LYS A 412 -10.46 6.08 26.21
N GLU A 413 -10.95 4.84 26.20
CA GLU A 413 -11.26 4.15 24.97
C GLU A 413 -12.36 4.90 24.21
N LEU A 414 -12.13 5.13 22.92
CA LEU A 414 -12.97 5.93 22.06
C LEU A 414 -13.70 5.05 21.05
N ASN A 415 -15.03 5.20 21.03
CA ASN A 415 -15.93 4.71 20.02
C ASN A 415 -16.36 5.86 19.08
N ILE A 416 -16.92 5.53 17.91
CA ILE A 416 -17.29 6.54 16.91
C ILE A 416 -18.79 6.59 16.75
N TYR A 417 -19.37 7.79 16.83
CA TYR A 417 -20.80 8.01 16.69
C TYR A 417 -21.07 9.12 15.69
N LYS A 418 -22.16 8.99 14.93
CA LYS A 418 -22.67 10.05 14.07
C LYS A 418 -23.84 10.72 14.77
N SER A 419 -23.75 12.03 15.01
CA SER A 419 -24.84 12.82 15.61
C SER A 419 -24.83 14.25 15.10
N GLN A 420 -25.93 14.98 15.23
CA GLN A 420 -26.02 16.39 14.83
C GLN A 420 -25.85 17.32 16.04
N PHE A 421 -24.73 18.04 16.08
CA PHE A 421 -24.38 19.00 17.11
C PHE A 421 -24.61 20.44 16.65
N PRO A 422 -25.06 21.36 17.53
CA PRO A 422 -25.42 21.18 18.95
C PRO A 422 -26.90 20.78 19.17
N LEU A 423 -27.67 20.50 18.10
CA LEU A 423 -29.12 20.38 18.14
C LEU A 423 -29.66 19.07 18.75
N ASN A 424 -28.91 17.97 18.68
CA ASN A 424 -29.31 16.65 19.19
C ASN A 424 -28.20 16.02 20.06
N LEU A 425 -28.14 16.43 21.33
CA LEU A 425 -27.23 15.86 22.33
C LEU A 425 -27.80 14.62 23.05
N ASN A 426 -29.05 14.23 22.75
CA ASN A 426 -29.71 13.05 23.29
C ASN A 426 -29.27 11.79 22.54
N LEU A 427 -28.07 11.28 22.85
CA LEU A 427 -27.67 9.93 22.47
C LEU A 427 -28.51 8.93 23.28
N ILE A 428 -29.14 7.97 22.58
CA ILE A 428 -30.33 7.23 23.04
C ILE A 428 -30.00 6.13 24.07
N ASN A 429 -28.72 5.83 24.34
CA ASN A 429 -28.29 4.84 25.32
C ASN A 429 -27.46 5.45 26.45
N SER A 430 -27.65 4.96 27.68
CA SER A 430 -27.02 5.50 28.90
C SER A 430 -25.49 5.39 28.93
N ASP A 431 -24.91 4.43 28.20
CA ASP A 431 -23.47 4.20 28.07
C ASP A 431 -22.82 5.03 26.94
N ASP A 432 -23.63 5.50 25.98
CA ASP A 432 -23.18 6.24 24.79
C ASP A 432 -23.26 7.77 24.98
N ARG A 433 -23.16 8.26 26.23
CA ARG A 433 -23.25 9.69 26.49
C ARG A 433 -21.98 10.40 26.03
N TRP A 434 -22.11 11.33 25.09
CA TRP A 434 -20.94 12.01 24.50
C TRP A 434 -20.07 12.77 25.50
N ASN A 435 -20.63 13.13 26.66
CA ASN A 435 -19.94 13.84 27.72
C ASN A 435 -19.13 12.95 28.68
N ASN A 436 -19.14 11.63 28.51
CA ASN A 436 -18.37 10.71 29.35
C ASN A 436 -16.89 10.55 28.90
N GLY A 437 -16.53 11.10 27.73
CA GLY A 437 -15.19 11.05 27.14
C GLY A 437 -14.83 9.74 26.44
N HIS A 438 -15.81 8.88 26.13
CA HIS A 438 -15.62 7.59 25.44
C HIS A 438 -15.98 7.63 23.95
N CYS A 439 -16.18 8.81 23.38
CA CYS A 439 -16.61 8.92 21.99
C CYS A 439 -15.91 10.02 21.21
N VAL A 440 -15.69 9.74 19.92
CA VAL A 440 -15.53 10.75 18.87
C VAL A 440 -16.85 10.88 18.13
N VAL A 441 -17.44 12.07 18.18
CA VAL A 441 -18.68 12.37 17.46
C VAL A 441 -18.34 13.00 16.12
N VAL A 442 -18.81 12.39 15.03
CA VAL A 442 -18.82 12.96 13.69
C VAL A 442 -20.13 13.72 13.50
N ASN A 443 -20.03 15.01 13.21
CA ASN A 443 -21.16 15.90 13.17
C ASN A 443 -21.98 15.70 11.88
N GLY A 444 -23.31 15.78 11.99
CA GLY A 444 -24.23 15.62 10.88
C GLY A 444 -24.12 16.72 9.81
N THR A 445 -24.67 16.45 8.64
CA THR A 445 -24.69 17.37 7.50
C THR A 445 -25.28 18.74 7.89
N SER A 446 -24.65 19.81 7.41
CA SER A 446 -25.07 21.21 7.63
C SER A 446 -24.77 21.81 9.01
N ALA A 447 -23.98 21.15 9.86
CA ALA A 447 -23.51 21.80 11.09
C ALA A 447 -22.58 22.99 10.80
N GLU A 448 -22.91 24.14 11.38
CA GLU A 448 -22.19 25.42 11.24
C GLU A 448 -20.87 25.47 12.02
N SER A 449 -20.67 24.55 12.97
CA SER A 449 -19.49 24.44 13.84
C SER A 449 -19.06 22.98 14.00
N SER A 450 -17.78 22.76 14.29
CA SER A 450 -17.09 21.48 14.53
C SER A 450 -17.58 20.27 13.70
N LYS A 451 -16.72 19.78 12.81
CA LYS A 451 -17.02 18.59 12.00
C LYS A 451 -16.86 17.29 12.78
N ILE A 452 -15.93 17.28 13.72
CA ILE A 452 -15.79 16.22 14.71
C ILE A 452 -15.63 16.86 16.09
N PHE A 453 -16.06 16.21 17.16
CA PHE A 453 -15.73 16.65 18.51
C PHE A 453 -15.66 15.48 19.49
N TYR A 454 -14.91 15.68 20.57
CA TYR A 454 -14.78 14.72 21.67
C TYR A 454 -14.34 15.43 22.95
N ILE A 455 -14.58 14.80 24.10
CA ILE A 455 -14.21 15.33 25.41
C ILE A 455 -13.01 14.56 25.97
N MET A 456 -12.05 15.31 26.50
CA MET A 456 -10.93 14.76 27.27
C MET A 456 -10.82 15.45 28.62
N GLU A 457 -10.29 14.74 29.61
CA GLU A 457 -9.97 15.29 30.92
C GLU A 457 -8.45 15.40 31.04
N ASP A 458 -7.93 16.54 31.48
CA ASP A 458 -6.50 16.67 31.75
C ASP A 458 -6.11 16.04 33.10
N VAL A 459 -4.81 15.91 33.35
CA VAL A 459 -4.29 15.37 34.62
C VAL A 459 -4.65 16.23 35.85
N SER A 460 -5.05 17.49 35.65
CA SER A 460 -5.50 18.41 36.70
C SER A 460 -7.01 18.32 36.99
N GLY A 461 -7.75 17.50 36.24
CA GLY A 461 -9.20 17.34 36.37
C GLY A 461 -10.03 18.37 35.59
N VAL A 462 -9.42 19.11 34.67
CA VAL A 462 -10.11 20.07 33.79
C VAL A 462 -10.62 19.34 32.56
N PHE A 463 -11.89 19.53 32.23
CA PHE A 463 -12.50 18.96 31.03
C PHE A 463 -12.33 19.88 29.82
N TYR A 464 -11.84 19.30 28.74
CA TYR A 464 -11.63 19.93 27.45
C TYR A 464 -12.61 19.39 26.42
N LEU A 465 -13.25 20.28 25.68
CA LEU A 465 -13.98 19.98 24.47
C LEU A 465 -13.03 20.19 23.28
N ILE A 466 -12.59 19.09 22.68
CA ILE A 466 -11.75 19.12 21.49
C ILE A 466 -12.64 19.20 20.26
N MET A 467 -12.52 20.29 19.51
CA MET A 467 -13.38 20.62 18.36
C MET A 467 -12.56 20.56 17.07
N GLY A 468 -12.76 19.49 16.30
CA GLY A 468 -12.07 19.27 15.03
C GLY A 468 -12.81 19.90 13.85
N GLN A 469 -12.09 20.72 13.08
CA GLN A 469 -12.55 21.31 11.83
C GLN A 469 -11.84 20.64 10.66
N ASN A 470 -12.60 19.90 9.86
CA ASN A 470 -12.09 19.15 8.72
C ASN A 470 -12.25 20.00 7.44
N GLN A 471 -11.17 20.66 7.04
CA GLN A 471 -11.16 21.56 5.90
C GLN A 471 -10.70 20.83 4.64
N TRP A 472 -11.56 20.87 3.62
CA TRP A 472 -11.31 20.22 2.35
C TRP A 472 -10.78 21.21 1.31
N ASP A 473 -9.83 20.78 0.50
CA ASP A 473 -9.29 21.57 -0.60
C ASP A 473 -10.17 21.49 -1.86
N TYR A 474 -10.87 22.59 -2.18
CA TYR A 474 -11.71 22.72 -3.37
C TYR A 474 -11.02 23.43 -4.55
N GLY A 475 -9.70 23.67 -4.51
CA GLY A 475 -8.99 24.35 -5.61
C GLY A 475 -7.58 24.79 -5.29
N SER A 476 -6.92 24.08 -4.38
CA SER A 476 -5.56 24.25 -3.90
C SER A 476 -5.23 25.66 -3.47
N LYS A 477 -6.12 26.21 -2.65
CA LYS A 477 -5.82 27.39 -1.85
C LYS A 477 -5.01 26.95 -0.65
N LYS A 478 -4.13 27.83 -0.17
CA LYS A 478 -3.49 27.65 1.12
C LYS A 478 -4.47 28.08 2.21
N MET A 479 -4.44 27.39 3.33
CA MET A 479 -5.14 27.81 4.54
C MET A 479 -4.35 28.96 5.18
N THR A 480 -5.00 30.10 5.41
CA THR A 480 -4.37 31.28 6.03
C THR A 480 -4.73 31.37 7.51
N GLU A 481 -3.96 32.14 8.30
CA GLU A 481 -4.32 32.45 9.69
C GLU A 481 -5.75 32.99 9.83
N LYS A 482 -6.18 33.85 8.91
CA LYS A 482 -7.55 34.38 8.93
C LYS A 482 -8.59 33.27 8.80
N ASN A 483 -8.37 32.32 7.89
CA ASN A 483 -9.28 31.17 7.75
C ASN A 483 -9.31 30.32 9.03
N VAL A 484 -8.17 30.14 9.68
CA VAL A 484 -8.09 29.42 10.96
C VAL A 484 -8.86 30.16 12.04
N SER A 485 -8.69 31.47 12.16
CA SER A 485 -9.43 32.30 13.12
C SER A 485 -10.93 32.31 12.85
N ASP A 486 -11.37 32.39 11.59
CA ASP A 486 -12.78 32.34 11.22
C ASP A 486 -13.42 30.99 11.63
N GLU A 487 -12.70 29.87 11.50
CA GLU A 487 -13.18 28.54 11.91
C GLU A 487 -13.18 28.36 13.44
N ASP A 488 -12.19 28.91 14.14
CA ASP A 488 -12.13 28.93 15.59
C ASP A 488 -13.25 29.77 16.21
N GLU A 489 -13.54 30.95 15.63
CA GLU A 489 -14.64 31.81 16.08
C GLU A 489 -16.00 31.12 15.94
N LYS A 490 -16.22 30.35 14.87
CA LYS A 490 -17.44 29.52 14.71
C LYS A 490 -17.57 28.50 15.83
N ASN A 491 -16.48 27.81 16.17
CA ASN A 491 -16.47 26.85 17.27
C ASN A 491 -16.78 27.54 18.60
N PHE A 492 -16.07 28.63 18.90
CA PHE A 492 -16.27 29.39 20.13
C PHE A 492 -17.73 29.88 20.28
N ASN A 493 -18.30 30.46 19.23
CA ASN A 493 -19.67 30.94 19.24
C ASN A 493 -20.69 29.81 19.46
N SER A 494 -20.46 28.62 18.89
CA SER A 494 -21.34 27.47 19.10
C SER A 494 -21.33 26.96 20.55
N VAL A 495 -20.19 27.01 21.21
CA VAL A 495 -20.04 26.61 22.63
C VAL A 495 -20.65 27.67 23.55
N LYS A 496 -20.41 28.95 23.26
CA LYS A 496 -20.94 30.07 24.05
C LYS A 496 -22.47 30.07 24.14
N HIS A 497 -23.17 29.54 23.13
CA HIS A 497 -24.62 29.50 23.09
C HIS A 497 -25.23 28.13 23.45
N SER A 498 -24.45 27.22 24.04
CA SER A 498 -24.90 25.86 24.40
C SER A 498 -24.61 25.52 25.86
N GLU A 499 -25.03 24.33 26.30
CA GLU A 499 -24.78 23.77 27.65
C GLU A 499 -23.29 23.45 27.93
N LEU A 500 -22.40 23.80 27.00
CA LEU A 500 -20.98 23.43 26.96
C LEU A 500 -20.05 24.50 27.53
N GLN A 501 -20.59 25.61 28.06
CA GLN A 501 -19.79 26.71 28.63
C GLN A 501 -18.85 26.27 29.77
N GLY A 502 -19.08 25.11 30.39
CA GLY A 502 -18.23 24.57 31.45
C GLY A 502 -16.93 23.91 30.97
N TYR A 503 -16.76 23.70 29.66
CA TYR A 503 -15.57 23.06 29.10
C TYR A 503 -14.57 24.09 28.57
N LYS A 504 -13.27 23.80 28.70
CA LYS A 504 -12.25 24.53 27.95
C LYS A 504 -12.25 24.04 26.50
N VAL A 505 -12.19 24.95 25.54
CA VAL A 505 -12.23 24.60 24.12
C VAL A 505 -10.82 24.55 23.55
N ILE A 506 -10.52 23.52 22.76
CA ILE A 506 -9.35 23.48 21.89
C ILE A 506 -9.84 23.19 20.48
N THR A 507 -9.52 24.07 19.55
CA THR A 507 -9.84 23.86 18.14
C THR A 507 -8.68 23.13 17.47
N ILE A 508 -8.98 22.07 16.71
CA ILE A 508 -8.00 21.39 15.86
C ILE A 508 -8.43 21.52 14.42
N ILE A 509 -7.61 22.14 13.59
CA ILE A 509 -7.84 22.23 12.15
C ILE A 509 -7.15 21.06 11.45
N PHE A 510 -7.92 20.16 10.84
CA PHE A 510 -7.43 19.13 9.94
C PHE A 510 -7.68 19.57 8.51
N THR A 511 -6.64 19.97 7.79
CA THR A 511 -6.79 20.53 6.44
C THR A 511 -5.99 19.77 5.40
N THR A 512 -6.62 19.48 4.26
CA THR A 512 -5.95 18.92 3.09
C THR A 512 -5.17 19.98 2.30
N GLN A 513 -5.25 21.25 2.71
CA GLN A 513 -4.51 22.37 2.15
C GLN A 513 -3.16 22.51 2.84
N PRO A 514 -2.11 23.01 2.15
CA PRO A 514 -0.94 23.55 2.82
C PRO A 514 -1.34 24.73 3.72
N TYR A 515 -0.62 24.92 4.82
CA TYR A 515 -0.87 26.03 5.75
C TYR A 515 0.19 27.12 5.62
N GLU A 516 -0.24 28.38 5.57
CA GLU A 516 0.63 29.55 5.52
C GLU A 516 0.23 30.52 6.64
N GLY A 517 1.04 30.53 7.70
CA GLY A 517 0.80 31.31 8.90
C GLY A 517 1.74 30.91 10.03
N SER A 518 1.50 31.50 11.20
CA SER A 518 2.19 31.20 12.45
C SER A 518 1.96 29.75 12.84
N GLU A 519 3.06 29.07 13.17
CA GLU A 519 3.03 27.74 13.79
C GLU A 519 2.70 27.80 15.29
N ASN A 520 2.64 28.99 15.88
CA ASN A 520 2.39 29.22 17.30
C ASN A 520 1.06 29.95 17.48
N LEU A 521 -0.04 29.21 17.51
CA LEU A 521 -1.38 29.73 17.78
C LEU A 521 -1.87 29.30 19.17
N PRO A 522 -2.28 30.23 20.04
CA PRO A 522 -2.93 29.92 21.30
C PRO A 522 -4.28 29.21 21.05
N GLU A 523 -4.63 28.28 21.92
CA GLU A 523 -5.86 27.45 21.90
C GLU A 523 -6.22 26.70 20.59
N ILE A 524 -5.37 26.78 19.55
CA ILE A 524 -5.58 26.16 18.24
C ILE A 524 -4.42 25.24 17.88
N LEU A 525 -4.75 24.05 17.36
CA LEU A 525 -3.81 23.12 16.74
C LEU A 525 -4.08 23.01 15.24
N ILE A 526 -3.05 22.86 14.42
CA ILE A 526 -3.20 22.69 12.96
C ILE A 526 -2.46 21.45 12.48
N VAL A 527 -3.18 20.57 11.81
CA VAL A 527 -2.66 19.45 11.03
C VAL A 527 -2.97 19.72 9.55
N SER A 528 -1.97 20.20 8.81
CA SER A 528 -2.07 20.47 7.38
C SER A 528 -1.48 19.33 6.55
N LYS A 529 -1.71 19.39 5.22
CA LYS A 529 -1.14 18.46 4.23
C LYS A 529 0.37 18.24 4.43
N ASP A 530 1.10 19.29 4.80
CA ASP A 530 2.56 19.26 4.99
C ASP A 530 2.98 18.35 6.17
N ASN A 531 2.09 18.16 7.15
CA ASN A 531 2.36 17.43 8.39
C ASN A 531 1.66 16.06 8.43
N PHE A 532 0.99 15.64 7.37
CA PHE A 532 0.23 14.37 7.32
C PHE A 532 1.09 13.15 7.62
N LYS A 533 2.33 13.10 7.11
CA LYS A 533 3.22 11.97 7.39
C LYS A 533 3.56 11.86 8.88
N SER A 534 3.70 12.99 9.56
CA SER A 534 3.96 13.03 11.00
C SER A 534 2.72 12.67 11.80
N TYR A 535 1.54 13.18 11.40
CA TYR A 535 0.29 12.97 12.15
C TYR A 535 -0.32 11.59 11.93
N PHE A 536 -0.46 11.16 10.68
CA PHE A 536 -1.09 9.89 10.29
C PHE A 536 -0.11 8.71 10.30
N GLY A 537 1.18 8.98 10.47
CA GLY A 537 2.21 7.96 10.32
C GLY A 537 2.32 7.44 8.87
N PRO A 538 3.24 6.50 8.61
CA PRO A 538 3.54 6.03 7.25
C PRO A 538 2.34 5.34 6.57
N VAL A 539 1.54 4.58 7.32
CA VAL A 539 0.47 3.75 6.74
C VAL A 539 -0.78 4.58 6.40
N PHE A 540 -1.35 5.29 7.38
CA PHE A 540 -2.56 6.08 7.14
C PHE A 540 -2.28 7.31 6.28
N SER A 541 -1.06 7.88 6.34
CA SER A 541 -0.70 8.99 5.46
C SER A 541 -0.72 8.59 3.99
N ALA A 542 -0.32 7.36 3.61
CA ALA A 542 -0.34 6.95 2.20
C ALA A 542 -1.77 6.93 1.64
N ARG A 543 -2.73 6.41 2.42
CA ARG A 543 -4.16 6.42 2.08
C ARG A 543 -4.78 7.81 2.08
N ALA A 544 -4.47 8.61 3.11
CA ALA A 544 -4.89 10.01 3.17
C ALA A 544 -4.35 10.77 1.96
N THR A 545 -3.05 10.73 1.69
CA THR A 545 -2.44 11.42 0.55
C THR A 545 -3.05 10.96 -0.78
N PHE A 546 -3.17 9.66 -1.03
CA PHE A 546 -3.77 9.17 -2.28
C PHE A 546 -5.21 9.68 -2.44
N SER A 547 -6.05 9.50 -1.43
CA SER A 547 -7.48 9.84 -1.50
C SER A 547 -7.74 11.35 -1.56
N LEU A 548 -6.91 12.14 -0.88
CA LEU A 548 -7.14 13.56 -0.65
C LEU A 548 -6.45 14.43 -1.68
N THR A 549 -5.17 14.13 -1.99
CA THR A 549 -4.34 15.12 -2.66
C THR A 549 -4.44 15.02 -4.16
N ARG A 550 -4.94 13.91 -4.72
CA ARG A 550 -4.98 13.63 -6.17
C ARG A 550 -3.68 14.06 -6.88
N ASP A 551 -2.55 13.93 -6.21
CA ASP A 551 -1.28 14.57 -6.59
C ASP A 551 -0.55 13.81 -7.73
N ILE A 552 -1.24 12.87 -8.38
CA ILE A 552 -0.60 11.93 -9.32
C ILE A 552 -0.43 12.55 -10.71
N ASN A 553 -1.34 13.46 -11.13
CA ASN A 553 -1.28 14.07 -12.45
C ASN A 553 -1.50 15.60 -12.50
N PRO A 554 -0.43 16.40 -12.49
CA PRO A 554 -0.55 17.85 -12.62
C PRO A 554 -1.08 18.32 -13.98
N ASN A 555 -1.12 17.48 -15.02
CA ASN A 555 -1.58 17.86 -16.36
C ASN A 555 -3.08 18.16 -16.44
N PHE A 556 -3.87 17.69 -15.47
CA PHE A 556 -5.32 17.95 -15.40
C PHE A 556 -5.72 18.87 -14.24
N TRP A 557 -4.76 19.27 -13.39
CA TRP A 557 -5.01 20.23 -12.32
C TRP A 557 -5.41 21.59 -12.88
N ASP A 558 -6.30 22.31 -12.20
CA ASP A 558 -6.52 23.71 -12.55
C ASP A 558 -5.25 24.56 -12.36
N ILE A 559 -5.23 25.73 -12.99
CA ILE A 559 -4.05 26.62 -12.97
C ILE A 559 -3.66 27.03 -11.54
N ASN A 560 -4.65 27.28 -10.67
CA ASN A 560 -4.37 27.74 -9.30
C ASN A 560 -3.69 26.62 -8.52
N ARG A 561 -4.17 25.39 -8.66
CA ARG A 561 -3.55 24.20 -8.09
C ARG A 561 -2.14 23.95 -8.56
N LEU A 562 -1.88 24.10 -9.85
CA LEU A 562 -0.53 23.98 -10.40
C LEU A 562 0.43 25.03 -9.79
N LYS A 563 0.02 26.30 -9.75
CA LYS A 563 0.82 27.42 -9.22
C LYS A 563 1.10 27.28 -7.72
N ASN A 564 0.11 26.80 -6.96
CA ASN A 564 0.19 26.72 -5.50
C ASN A 564 0.91 25.46 -4.99
N THR A 565 0.90 24.38 -5.78
CA THR A 565 1.48 23.09 -5.36
C THR A 565 2.92 22.90 -5.85
N ILE A 566 3.27 23.39 -7.05
CA ILE A 566 4.61 23.20 -7.62
C ILE A 566 5.42 24.48 -7.57
N LYS A 567 6.43 24.53 -6.68
CA LYS A 567 7.35 25.66 -6.56
C LYS A 567 8.07 25.93 -7.89
N GLY A 568 8.04 27.18 -8.34
CA GLY A 568 8.70 27.62 -9.58
C GLY A 568 7.79 27.66 -10.81
N ILE A 569 6.54 27.17 -10.74
CA ILE A 569 5.55 27.31 -11.82
C ILE A 569 4.80 28.65 -11.69
N GLY A 570 5.53 29.74 -11.47
CA GLY A 570 4.98 31.10 -11.56
C GLY A 570 4.90 31.62 -12.99
N ASP A 571 5.55 30.92 -13.92
CA ASP A 571 5.77 31.35 -15.30
C ASP A 571 4.67 30.79 -16.22
N ASP A 572 3.91 31.68 -16.87
CA ASP A 572 2.79 31.31 -17.75
C ASP A 572 3.24 30.44 -18.95
N SER A 573 4.55 30.35 -19.19
CA SER A 573 5.19 29.51 -20.20
C SER A 573 4.95 28.00 -20.00
N VAL A 574 4.89 27.52 -18.75
CA VAL A 574 4.62 26.10 -18.43
C VAL A 574 3.14 25.79 -18.60
N ILE A 575 2.27 26.67 -18.10
CA ILE A 575 0.81 26.56 -18.27
C ILE A 575 0.43 26.58 -19.75
N ALA A 576 1.09 27.44 -20.54
CA ALA A 576 0.87 27.54 -21.97
C ALA A 576 1.33 26.32 -22.78
N LYS A 577 2.19 25.45 -22.22
CA LYS A 577 2.68 24.21 -22.84
C LYS A 577 1.84 22.99 -22.46
N ARG A 578 0.91 23.11 -21.51
CA ARG A 578 0.02 22.01 -21.12
C ARG A 578 -0.98 21.70 -22.24
N PRO A 579 -1.32 20.41 -22.47
CA PRO A 579 -2.33 20.03 -23.45
C PRO A 579 -3.73 20.49 -23.02
N TYR A 580 -4.00 20.55 -21.71
CA TYR A 580 -5.27 21.04 -21.14
C TYR A 580 -5.03 22.00 -19.98
N ILE A 581 -5.95 22.95 -19.82
CA ILE A 581 -5.93 23.94 -18.74
C ILE A 581 -6.45 23.34 -17.42
N SER A 582 -7.37 22.38 -17.52
CA SER A 582 -7.98 21.63 -16.42
C SER A 582 -8.64 20.34 -16.95
N GLU A 583 -9.06 19.46 -16.06
CA GLU A 583 -9.93 18.31 -16.36
C GLU A 583 -11.24 18.73 -17.06
N ASP A 584 -11.89 19.80 -16.60
CA ASP A 584 -13.09 20.35 -17.25
C ASP A 584 -12.79 20.80 -18.69
N HIS A 585 -11.64 21.45 -18.90
CA HIS A 585 -11.21 21.83 -20.24
C HIS A 585 -10.97 20.60 -21.11
N PHE A 586 -10.42 19.51 -20.56
CA PHE A 586 -10.30 18.24 -21.27
C PHE A 586 -11.67 17.69 -21.69
N HIS A 587 -12.66 17.61 -20.80
CA HIS A 587 -13.98 17.07 -21.14
C HIS A 587 -14.78 17.97 -22.10
N ASN A 588 -14.57 19.28 -22.05
CA ASN A 588 -15.16 20.23 -22.98
C ASN A 588 -14.59 20.08 -24.40
N VAL A 589 -13.27 19.84 -24.51
CA VAL A 589 -12.60 19.58 -25.80
C VAL A 589 -12.87 18.14 -26.28
N ASN A 590 -13.09 17.20 -25.36
CA ASN A 590 -13.32 15.78 -25.64
C ASN A 590 -14.70 15.32 -25.12
N PRO A 591 -15.82 15.74 -25.73
CA PRO A 591 -17.17 15.44 -25.24
C PRO A 591 -17.56 13.96 -25.30
N LYS A 592 -16.81 13.14 -26.05
CA LYS A 592 -16.96 11.67 -26.09
C LYS A 592 -16.23 10.96 -24.94
N ALA A 593 -15.36 11.65 -24.20
CA ALA A 593 -14.70 11.08 -23.03
C ALA A 593 -15.71 10.90 -21.89
N ASP A 594 -15.68 9.72 -21.26
CA ASP A 594 -16.58 9.43 -20.14
C ASP A 594 -16.23 10.31 -18.94
N LYS A 595 -17.17 11.20 -18.57
CA LYS A 595 -17.05 12.13 -17.43
C LYS A 595 -17.02 11.43 -16.07
N ARG A 596 -17.26 10.11 -16.01
CA ARG A 596 -17.14 9.32 -14.79
C ARG A 596 -15.69 9.03 -14.41
N HIS A 597 -14.76 9.09 -15.35
CA HIS A 597 -13.34 8.85 -15.08
C HIS A 597 -12.65 10.15 -14.71
N LYS A 598 -12.16 10.24 -13.47
CA LYS A 598 -11.29 11.34 -13.06
C LYS A 598 -9.85 11.13 -13.54
N LEU A 599 -9.29 12.13 -14.19
CA LEU A 599 -7.96 12.13 -14.79
C LEU A 599 -6.86 12.59 -13.83
N ASP A 600 -7.24 13.16 -12.67
CA ASP A 600 -6.31 13.64 -11.65
C ASP A 600 -5.41 12.53 -11.07
N PHE A 601 -5.84 11.27 -11.15
CA PHE A 601 -5.10 10.09 -10.65
C PHE A 601 -4.23 9.42 -11.72
N PHE A 602 -4.22 9.95 -12.95
CA PHE A 602 -3.63 9.27 -14.09
C PHE A 602 -2.09 9.43 -14.14
N PRO A 603 -1.28 8.36 -14.02
CA PRO A 603 0.18 8.48 -13.88
C PRO A 603 0.86 8.83 -15.21
N PHE A 604 0.88 10.12 -15.59
CA PHE A 604 1.58 10.59 -16.81
C PHE A 604 3.08 10.81 -16.60
N ASP A 605 3.51 11.10 -15.37
CA ASP A 605 4.87 11.64 -15.10
C ASP A 605 5.90 10.60 -14.68
N ILE A 606 5.56 9.32 -14.72
CA ILE A 606 6.52 8.27 -14.39
C ILE A 606 7.30 7.92 -15.66
N GLN A 607 8.42 8.62 -15.91
CA GLN A 607 9.34 8.32 -17.03
C GLN A 607 9.60 6.80 -17.13
N GLY A 608 9.26 6.19 -18.28
CA GLY A 608 9.38 4.74 -18.49
C GLY A 608 8.11 3.89 -18.20
N THR A 609 7.05 4.43 -17.57
CA THR A 609 5.68 3.87 -17.65
C THR A 609 4.91 4.41 -18.84
N GLU A 610 5.62 5.12 -19.73
CA GLU A 610 5.18 5.57 -21.05
C GLU A 610 4.87 4.38 -21.98
N ILE A 611 4.68 3.15 -21.47
CA ILE A 611 4.27 2.01 -22.28
C ILE A 611 2.84 2.29 -22.74
N TYR A 612 2.78 2.97 -23.88
CA TYR A 612 1.63 3.12 -24.75
C TYR A 612 1.20 1.72 -25.18
N ALA A 613 -0.10 1.55 -25.43
CA ALA A 613 -0.56 0.37 -26.14
C ALA A 613 0.33 0.19 -27.39
N PRO A 614 0.97 -0.96 -27.59
CA PRO A 614 1.72 -1.17 -28.81
C PRO A 614 0.82 -0.91 -30.02
N ASP A 615 1.32 -0.22 -31.06
CA ASP A 615 0.53 0.17 -32.24
C ASP A 615 -0.20 -1.01 -32.92
N HIS A 616 0.24 -2.24 -32.66
CA HIS A 616 -0.34 -3.49 -33.16
C HIS A 616 -1.55 -4.03 -32.37
N LEU A 617 -1.93 -3.42 -31.25
CA LEU A 617 -3.18 -3.74 -30.53
C LEU A 617 -4.33 -2.77 -30.89
N ILE A 618 -4.10 -1.86 -31.84
CA ILE A 618 -5.10 -0.94 -32.40
C ILE A 618 -5.84 -1.66 -33.53
N GLU A 619 -6.77 -2.55 -33.20
CA GLU A 619 -7.76 -3.04 -34.16
C GLU A 619 -9.12 -2.40 -33.86
N ASN A 620 -9.64 -1.72 -34.89
CA ASN A 620 -10.90 -0.97 -35.06
C ASN A 620 -12.00 -1.08 -34.00
#